data_AF-A0A1B2AA72-F1
#
_entry.id   AF-A0A1B2AA72-F1
#
_cell.length_a   1.000
_cell.length_b   1.000
_cell.length_c   1.000
_cell.angle_alpha   90.00
_cell.angle_beta   90.00
_cell.angle_gamma   90.00
#
_symmetry.space_group_name_H-M   'P 1'
#
loop_
_entity.id
_entity.type
_entity.pdbx_description
1 polymer ?
#
loop_
_entity_poly.entity_id
_entity_poly.type
_entity_poly.pdbx_seq_one_letter_code
_entity_poly.pdbx_strand_id
1 'polypeptide(L)' 'MPMDDDRPRPKGDAASLLAKEDLAPYSQDELAERIALLEAEIARVESHRLKAAAHRSAADSLFGKPSS' A
#
# COMPACT_ATOMS: atom_id res chain seq x y z
N MET A 1 -7.06 -13.65 -27.23
CA MET A 1 -7.91 -12.79 -26.38
C MET A 1 -7.05 -11.63 -25.91
N PRO A 2 -7.37 -10.37 -26.21
CA PRO A 2 -6.64 -9.23 -25.67
C PRO A 2 -6.99 -9.10 -24.17
N MET A 3 -5.98 -8.77 -23.37
CA MET A 3 -6.06 -8.70 -21.91
C MET A 3 -6.78 -7.41 -21.48
N ASP A 4 -7.97 -7.52 -20.88
CA ASP A 4 -8.75 -6.43 -20.28
C ASP A 4 -8.15 -5.89 -18.96
N ASP A 5 -6.82 -5.83 -18.83
CA ASP A 5 -6.12 -5.38 -17.62
C ASP A 5 -5.65 -3.91 -17.69
N ASP A 6 -6.13 -3.15 -18.68
CA ASP A 6 -5.77 -1.74 -18.87
C ASP A 6 -6.87 -0.76 -18.43
N ARG A 7 -7.58 -1.12 -17.34
CA ARG A 7 -8.39 -0.12 -16.63
C ARG A 7 -7.50 0.60 -15.63
N PRO A 8 -7.43 1.95 -15.64
CA PRO A 8 -6.71 2.68 -14.61
C PRO A 8 -7.37 2.36 -13.27
N ARG A 9 -6.73 1.50 -12.49
CA ARG A 9 -7.12 1.26 -11.09
C ARG A 9 -7.02 2.62 -10.39
N PRO A 10 -8.06 3.08 -9.68
CA PRO A 10 -7.99 4.33 -8.94
C PRO A 10 -6.83 4.23 -7.94
N LYS A 11 -5.67 4.79 -8.28
CA LYS A 11 -4.54 4.88 -7.36
C LYS A 11 -4.84 6.04 -6.41
N GLY A 12 -5.52 5.73 -5.31
CA GLY A 12 -5.72 6.68 -4.21
C GLY A 12 -7.14 6.81 -3.66
N ASP A 13 -8.06 5.90 -3.98
CA ASP A 13 -9.44 6.00 -3.49
C ASP A 13 -9.59 5.54 -2.04
N ALA A 14 -9.02 4.40 -1.62
CA ALA A 14 -9.30 3.81 -0.32
C ALA A 14 -8.96 4.71 0.89
N ALA A 15 -7.73 5.24 0.96
CA ALA A 15 -7.33 6.14 2.04
C ALA A 15 -8.14 7.47 2.01
N SER A 16 -8.44 7.96 0.81
CA SER A 16 -9.26 9.16 0.62
C SER A 16 -10.73 8.94 1.03
N LEU A 17 -11.25 7.71 0.88
CA LEU A 17 -12.59 7.33 1.32
C LEU A 17 -12.65 7.22 2.84
N LEU A 18 -11.65 6.60 3.47
CA LEU A 18 -11.52 6.52 4.93
C LEU A 18 -11.48 7.92 5.58
N ALA A 19 -10.75 8.85 4.97
CA ALA A 19 -10.63 10.23 5.46
C ALA A 19 -11.92 11.05 5.37
N LYS A 20 -12.87 10.63 4.52
CA LYS A 20 -14.18 11.31 4.35
C LYS A 20 -15.26 10.75 5.25
N GLU A 21 -14.99 9.66 5.95
CA GLU A 21 -15.96 8.99 6.80
C GLU A 21 -16.20 9.81 8.08
N ASP A 22 -17.47 10.00 8.46
CA ASP A 22 -17.81 10.67 9.71
C ASP A 22 -17.56 9.73 10.89
N LEU A 23 -16.73 10.18 11.83
CA LEU A 23 -16.37 9.43 13.03
C LEU A 23 -17.30 9.73 14.22
N ALA A 24 -18.17 10.74 14.12
CA ALA A 24 -19.06 11.15 15.20
C ALA A 24 -19.95 10.04 15.79
N PRO A 25 -20.48 9.06 15.03
CA PRO A 25 -21.35 8.03 15.60
C PRO A 25 -20.60 6.88 16.30
N TYR A 26 -19.27 6.80 16.17
CA TYR A 26 -18.49 5.69 16.72
C TYR A 26 -18.21 5.87 18.21
N SER A 27 -18.29 4.77 18.96
CA SER A 27 -17.81 4.68 20.33
C SER A 27 -16.27 4.67 20.40
N GLN A 28 -15.72 4.88 21.60
CA GLN A 28 -14.26 4.83 21.82
C GLN A 28 -13.69 3.44 21.51
N ASP A 29 -14.41 2.37 21.87
CA ASP A 29 -13.95 1.00 21.64
C ASP A 29 -13.94 0.65 20.14
N GLU A 30 -14.95 1.08 19.39
CA GLU A 30 -14.99 0.90 17.93
C GLU A 30 -13.88 1.70 17.23
N LEU A 31 -13.58 2.91 17.71
CA LEU A 31 -12.46 3.70 17.19
C LEU A 31 -11.11 3.02 17.49
N ALA A 32 -10.94 2.45 18.69
CA ALA A 32 -9.74 1.72 19.06
C ALA A 32 -9.54 0.46 18.19
N GLU A 33 -10.60 -0.31 17.96
CA GLU A 33 -10.57 -1.47 17.06
C GLU A 33 -10.22 -1.05 15.63
N ARG A 34 -10.83 0.02 15.13
CA ARG A 34 -10.53 0.56 13.80
C ARG A 34 -9.07 1.00 13.68
N ILE A 35 -8.52 1.67 14.69
CA ILE A 35 -7.10 2.07 14.72
C ILE A 35 -6.20 0.84 14.61
N ALA A 36 -6.45 -0.20 15.42
CA ALA A 36 -5.64 -1.40 15.43
C ALA A 36 -5.62 -2.10 14.04
N LEU A 37 -6.76 -2.14 13.35
CA LEU A 37 -6.85 -2.69 12.00
C LEU A 37 -6.06 -1.86 10.98
N LEU A 38 -6.15 -0.52 11.06
CA LEU A 38 -5.42 0.37 10.15
C LEU A 38 -3.91 0.31 10.37
N GLU A 39 -3.46 0.21 11.62
CA GLU A 39 -2.03 0.04 11.94
C GLU A 39 -1.47 -1.28 11.41
N ALA A 40 -2.24 -2.38 11.54
CA ALA A 40 -1.86 -3.68 10.97
C ALA A 40 -1.75 -3.61 9.44
N GLU A 41 -2.67 -2.90 8.79
CA GLU A 41 -2.65 -2.69 7.34
C GLU A 41 -1.45 -1.83 6.90
N ILE A 42 -1.12 -0.76 7.64
CA ILE A 42 0.08 0.04 7.40
C ILE A 42 1.33 -0.84 7.47
N ALA A 43 1.48 -1.65 8.52
CA ALA A 43 2.62 -2.55 8.67
C ALA A 43 2.72 -3.55 7.50
N ARG A 44 1.58 -4.07 7.02
CA ARG A 44 1.51 -4.96 5.85
C ARG A 44 2.00 -4.26 4.58
N VAL A 45 1.54 -3.03 4.33
CA VAL A 45 1.93 -2.23 3.16
C VAL A 45 3.41 -1.86 3.22
N GLU A 46 3.92 -1.47 4.38
CA GLU A 46 5.34 -1.15 4.58
C GLU A 46 6.23 -2.37 4.33
N SER A 47 5.87 -3.53 4.87
CA SER A 47 6.59 -4.79 4.61
C SER A 47 6.67 -5.10 3.12
N HIS A 48 5.57 -4.93 2.39
CA HIS A 48 5.55 -5.15 0.95
C HIS A 48 6.40 -4.12 0.19
N ARG A 49 6.32 -2.83 0.58
CA ARG A 49 7.14 -1.75 0.00
C ARG A 49 8.63 -2.03 0.14
N LEU A 50 9.07 -2.46 1.33
CA LEU A 50 10.46 -2.78 1.62
C LEU A 50 10.94 -3.99 0.80
N LYS A 51 10.15 -5.06 0.72
CA LYS A 51 10.46 -6.24 -0.11
C LYS A 51 10.62 -5.83 -1.58
N ALA A 52 9.68 -5.06 -2.13
CA ALA A 52 9.76 -4.58 -3.50
C ALA A 52 10.99 -3.69 -3.76
N ALA A 53 11.38 -2.85 -2.79
CA ALA A 53 12.60 -2.05 -2.88
C ALA A 53 13.88 -2.91 -2.86
N ALA A 54 13.95 -3.94 -2.01
CA ALA A 54 15.06 -4.89 -1.96
C ALA A 54 15.20 -5.66 -3.29
N HIS A 55 14.09 -6.07 -3.90
CA HIS A 55 14.12 -6.71 -5.23
C HIS A 55 14.67 -5.78 -6.32
N ARG A 56 14.33 -4.48 -6.30
CA ARG A 56 14.91 -3.50 -7.24
C ARG A 56 16.42 -3.33 -7.03
N SER A 57 16.86 -3.14 -5.79
CA SER A 57 18.29 -2.99 -5.47
C SER A 57 19.12 -4.23 -5.84
N ALA A 58 18.57 -5.43 -5.66
CA ALA A 58 19.21 -6.67 -6.10
C ALA A 58 19.26 -6.80 -7.63
N ALA A 59 18.21 -6.38 -8.34
CA ALA A 59 18.19 -6.35 -9.80
C ALA A 59 19.20 -5.32 -10.35
N ASP A 60 19.25 -4.12 -9.79
CA ASP A 60 20.20 -3.08 -10.20
C ASP A 60 21.67 -3.52 -9.97
N SER A 61 21.93 -4.35 -8.96
CA SER A 61 23.27 -4.90 -8.70
C SER A 61 23.64 -6.07 -9.63
N LEU A 62 22.66 -6.82 -10.15
CA LEU A 62 22.88 -7.91 -11.12
C LEU A 62 22.97 -7.39 -12.57
N PHE A 63 22.29 -6.29 -12.88
CA PHE A 63 22.19 -5.75 -14.25
C PHE A 63 22.89 -4.39 -14.42
N GLY A 64 23.44 -3.82 -13.34
CA GLY A 64 24.32 -2.66 -13.35
C GLY A 64 25.63 -2.99 -14.06
N LYS A 65 25.75 -2.45 -15.28
CA LYS A 65 26.85 -2.62 -16.23
C LYS A 65 28.23 -2.39 -15.56
N PRO A 66 29.26 -3.21 -15.83
CA PRO A 66 30.64 -2.81 -15.54
C PRO A 66 30.96 -1.63 -16.47
N SER A 67 31.06 -0.42 -15.92
CA SER A 67 31.66 0.68 -16.66
C SER A 67 33.17 0.43 -16.70
N SER A 68 33.68 0.17 -17.90
CA SER A 68 35.06 0.52 -18.28
C SER A 68 35.29 2.02 -18.14
#